data_AF-A0A8E2B1T2-F1
#
_entry.id   AF-A0A8E2B1T2-F1
#
_cell.length_a   1.000
_cell.length_b   1.000
_cell.length_c   1.000
_cell.angle_alpha   90.00
_cell.angle_beta   90.00
_cell.angle_gamma   90.00
#
_symmetry.space_group_name_H-M   'P 1'
#
loop_
_entity.id
_entity.type
_entity.pdbx_description
1 polymer ?
#
loop_
_entity_poly.entity_id
_entity_poly.type
_entity_poly.pdbx_seq_one_letter_code
_entity_poly.pdbx_strand_id
1 'polypeptide(L)'
;MSPVDHLESLSETMGTRFVYDDAAFSDAVEELQSAARGFENFRLWTDLAVRFGTRFDAEGAEVWYGAGPQYYVRIIDVPGKLSGDILRFHRDIPRYECNLEVIGDVVREIEFKSMDEVDHSLDDVQDAKELLYALPVVAYDKEIHFTKPPRTRREIEVLLKCRGSAHIAQLLGRTEDGRLVFPRYPDEVDNFMITAFRKRSIANIKQWMLGIIDAVRTIHTAGYTYRDFSSVNLLGNDPIILANLECTRAYQMVYIRWMAPELLAKDIPDDSDYTTASDVYGLGTILKLICHANNPRSPYVNWPMIPPFDQIYDACTRTDPAERPLLAELTAMLEQI
;
A
#
# COMPACT_ATOMS: atom_id res chain seq x y z
N MET A 1 -31.38 -13.62 1.37
CA MET A 1 -30.64 -12.59 0.62
C MET A 1 -29.17 -12.91 0.75
N SER A 2 -28.45 -12.97 -0.37
CA SER A 2 -26.99 -12.97 -0.36
C SER A 2 -26.49 -11.67 0.27
N PRO A 3 -25.34 -11.64 0.96
CA PRO A 3 -24.70 -10.40 1.40
C PRO A 3 -24.51 -9.39 0.24
N VAL A 4 -24.38 -9.91 -0.99
CA VAL A 4 -24.29 -9.11 -2.23
C VAL A 4 -25.61 -8.38 -2.55
N ASP A 5 -26.75 -9.05 -2.37
CA ASP A 5 -28.07 -8.46 -2.62
C ASP A 5 -28.39 -7.32 -1.62
N HIS A 6 -27.77 -7.35 -0.43
CA HIS A 6 -27.95 -6.33 0.60
C HIS A 6 -27.09 -5.08 0.35
N LEU A 7 -25.93 -5.24 -0.33
CA LEU A 7 -25.05 -4.14 -0.71
C LEU A 7 -25.59 -3.37 -1.93
N GLU A 8 -26.17 -4.07 -2.92
CA GLU A 8 -26.83 -3.41 -4.06
C GLU A 8 -28.08 -2.63 -3.60
N SER A 9 -28.86 -3.17 -2.66
CA SER A 9 -30.03 -2.47 -2.12
C SER A 9 -29.68 -1.24 -1.27
N LEU A 10 -28.49 -1.18 -0.67
CA LEU A 10 -28.01 0.00 0.03
C LEU A 10 -27.65 1.13 -0.94
N SER A 11 -27.22 0.80 -2.17
CA SER A 11 -26.86 1.79 -3.20
C SER A 11 -28.08 2.54 -3.79
N GLU A 12 -29.24 1.89 -3.86
CA GLU A 12 -30.44 2.47 -4.52
C GLU A 12 -31.27 3.39 -3.61
N THR A 13 -31.08 3.37 -2.28
CA THR A 13 -31.85 4.18 -1.33
C THR A 13 -31.23 5.52 -0.91
N MET A 14 -30.04 5.90 -1.39
CA MET A 14 -29.30 7.07 -0.87
C MET A 14 -29.68 8.42 -1.52
N GLY A 15 -30.96 8.76 -1.53
CA GLY A 15 -31.48 10.08 -1.95
C GLY A 15 -31.21 11.25 -0.99
N THR A 16 -30.63 10.97 0.17
CA THR A 16 -30.09 11.97 1.13
C THR A 16 -28.90 11.32 1.81
N ARG A 17 -27.69 11.87 1.61
CA ARG A 17 -26.45 11.27 2.09
C ARG A 17 -26.46 11.28 3.62
N PHE A 18 -26.45 10.08 4.22
CA PHE A 18 -26.34 9.91 5.66
C PHE A 18 -25.02 10.55 6.13
N VAL A 19 -25.08 11.46 7.11
CA VAL A 19 -23.87 11.95 7.77
C VAL A 19 -23.43 10.84 8.72
N TYR A 20 -22.33 10.17 8.40
CA TYR A 20 -21.76 9.16 9.28
C TYR A 20 -21.15 9.85 10.49
N ASP A 21 -21.59 9.48 11.69
CA ASP A 21 -20.83 9.71 12.92
C ASP A 21 -19.83 8.56 13.14
N ASP A 22 -18.99 8.68 14.17
CA ASP A 22 -17.95 7.68 14.46
C ASP A 22 -18.52 6.27 14.72
N ALA A 23 -19.74 6.18 15.28
CA ALA A 23 -20.38 4.90 15.57
C ALA A 23 -20.85 4.24 14.28
N ALA A 24 -21.63 4.95 13.45
CA ALA A 24 -22.08 4.45 12.15
C ALA A 24 -20.90 4.12 11.23
N PHE A 25 -19.81 4.91 11.28
CA PHE A 25 -18.60 4.64 10.52
C PHE A 25 -17.94 3.34 10.99
N SER A 26 -17.79 3.17 12.31
CA SER A 26 -17.19 1.95 12.88
C SER A 26 -17.99 0.71 12.55
N ASP A 27 -19.32 0.74 12.70
CA ASP A 27 -20.22 -0.38 12.40
C ASP A 27 -20.10 -0.80 10.92
N ALA A 28 -20.11 0.18 10.00
CA ALA A 28 -19.97 -0.10 8.57
C ALA A 28 -18.58 -0.68 8.22
N VAL A 29 -17.51 -0.20 8.87
CA VAL A 29 -16.17 -0.79 8.70
C VAL A 29 -16.14 -2.22 9.19
N GLU A 30 -16.73 -2.52 10.36
CA GLU A 30 -16.75 -3.88 10.92
C GLU A 30 -17.51 -4.87 10.03
N GLU A 31 -18.65 -4.45 9.48
CA GLU A 31 -19.43 -5.25 8.52
C GLU A 31 -18.60 -5.59 7.28
N LEU A 32 -17.95 -4.58 6.67
CA LEU A 32 -17.12 -4.77 5.48
C LEU A 32 -15.84 -5.56 5.77
N GLN A 33 -15.23 -5.39 6.95
CA GLN A 33 -14.10 -6.21 7.36
C GLN A 33 -14.49 -7.68 7.50
N SER A 34 -15.69 -7.96 8.02
CA SER A 34 -16.21 -9.33 8.09
C SER A 34 -16.45 -9.92 6.70
N ALA A 35 -16.92 -9.10 5.75
CA ALA A 35 -17.12 -9.53 4.36
C ALA A 35 -15.81 -9.72 3.58
N ALA A 36 -14.76 -8.97 3.91
CA ALA A 36 -13.42 -9.09 3.31
C ALA A 36 -12.58 -10.26 3.87
N ARG A 37 -13.13 -10.99 4.84
CA ARG A 37 -12.58 -12.25 5.37
C ARG A 37 -13.12 -13.44 4.59
N GLY A 38 -12.46 -14.58 4.71
CA GLY A 38 -12.83 -15.82 4.00
C GLY A 38 -11.64 -16.49 3.33
N PHE A 39 -10.54 -15.77 3.12
CA PHE A 39 -9.29 -16.35 2.62
C PHE A 39 -8.79 -17.49 3.51
N GLU A 40 -9.08 -17.43 4.81
CA GLU A 40 -8.75 -18.45 5.80
C GLU A 40 -9.38 -19.82 5.54
N ASN A 41 -10.46 -19.87 4.75
CA ASN A 41 -11.14 -21.11 4.38
C ASN A 41 -10.44 -21.84 3.22
N PHE A 42 -9.43 -21.21 2.62
CA PHE A 42 -8.79 -21.70 1.41
C PHE A 42 -7.30 -21.99 1.65
N ARG A 43 -6.86 -23.21 1.34
CA ARG A 43 -5.49 -23.67 1.55
C ARG A 43 -4.50 -22.84 0.73
N LEU A 44 -4.85 -22.46 -0.51
CA LEU A 44 -3.96 -21.60 -1.32
C LEU A 44 -3.66 -20.30 -0.57
N TRP A 45 -4.70 -19.65 -0.06
CA TRP A 45 -4.56 -18.32 0.55
C TRP A 45 -4.09 -18.36 1.99
N THR A 46 -4.05 -19.51 2.66
CA THR A 46 -3.49 -19.67 4.02
C THR A 46 -2.03 -20.09 4.03
N ASP A 47 -1.49 -20.56 2.91
CA ASP A 47 -0.09 -20.92 2.78
C ASP A 47 0.83 -19.71 3.06
N LEU A 48 1.83 -19.92 3.91
CA LEU A 48 2.81 -18.89 4.26
C LEU A 48 3.68 -18.50 3.06
N ALA A 49 3.96 -19.44 2.15
CA ALA A 49 4.71 -19.17 0.92
C ALA A 49 3.98 -18.16 0.03
N VAL A 50 2.65 -18.19 0.03
CA VAL A 50 1.79 -17.30 -0.77
C VAL A 50 1.88 -15.85 -0.29
N ARG A 51 2.19 -15.59 0.99
CA ARG A 51 2.37 -14.21 1.49
C ARG A 51 3.49 -13.44 0.79
N PHE A 52 4.52 -14.15 0.34
CA PHE A 52 5.69 -13.56 -0.33
C PHE A 52 5.79 -13.96 -1.81
N GLY A 53 5.09 -15.01 -2.22
CA GLY A 53 5.01 -15.50 -3.59
C GLY A 53 3.65 -15.22 -4.23
N THR A 54 3.09 -14.03 -4.10
CA THR A 54 1.93 -13.62 -4.89
C THR A 54 2.24 -12.33 -5.64
N ARG A 55 2.07 -12.35 -6.96
CA ARG A 55 2.11 -11.17 -7.81
C ARG A 55 0.74 -10.98 -8.43
N PHE A 56 0.26 -9.74 -8.45
CA PHE A 56 -0.93 -9.35 -9.19
C PHE A 56 -0.49 -8.57 -10.42
N ASP A 57 -1.32 -8.57 -11.45
CA ASP A 57 -1.11 -7.78 -12.67
C ASP A 57 -2.48 -7.33 -13.22
N ALA A 58 -2.48 -6.69 -14.39
CA ALA A 58 -3.71 -6.20 -15.02
C ALA A 58 -4.70 -7.32 -15.39
N GLU A 59 -4.23 -8.55 -15.57
CA GLU A 59 -5.05 -9.68 -16.02
C GLU A 59 -5.44 -10.62 -14.87
N GLY A 60 -4.69 -10.67 -13.77
CA GLY A 60 -4.88 -11.68 -12.75
C GLY A 60 -3.82 -11.75 -11.66
N ALA A 61 -3.47 -12.98 -11.29
CA ALA A 61 -2.45 -13.28 -10.29
C ALA A 61 -1.51 -14.42 -10.71
N GLU A 62 -0.28 -14.34 -10.24
CA GLU A 62 0.72 -15.41 -10.24
C GLU A 62 1.01 -15.78 -8.78
N VAL A 63 0.83 -17.05 -8.42
CA VAL A 63 0.93 -17.51 -7.03
C VAL A 63 1.87 -18.71 -6.93
N TRP A 64 2.90 -18.59 -6.11
CA TRP A 64 3.83 -19.64 -5.74
C TRP A 64 3.49 -20.16 -4.34
N TYR A 65 3.22 -21.46 -4.22
CA TYR A 65 2.72 -22.09 -2.99
C TYR A 65 3.42 -23.40 -2.67
N GLY A 66 3.28 -23.90 -1.43
CA GLY A 66 3.95 -25.09 -0.93
C GLY A 66 5.27 -24.78 -0.21
N ALA A 67 5.41 -25.25 1.03
CA ALA A 67 6.65 -25.17 1.82
C ALA A 67 7.71 -26.23 1.42
N GLY A 68 7.43 -27.03 0.39
CA GLY A 68 8.28 -28.08 -0.16
C GLY A 68 7.47 -29.30 -0.62
N PRO A 69 7.54 -29.70 -1.91
CA PRO A 69 8.04 -28.95 -3.08
C PRO A 69 7.20 -27.67 -3.35
N GLN A 70 7.76 -26.75 -4.14
CA GLN A 70 7.08 -25.51 -4.54
C GLN A 70 6.26 -25.75 -5.81
N TYR A 71 5.08 -25.15 -5.86
CA TYR A 71 4.12 -25.21 -6.96
C TYR A 71 3.76 -23.80 -7.41
N TYR A 72 3.27 -23.69 -8.65
CA TYR A 72 2.95 -22.42 -9.30
C TYR A 72 1.52 -22.43 -9.86
N VAL A 73 0.74 -21.38 -9.64
CA VAL A 73 -0.54 -21.19 -10.31
C VAL A 73 -0.67 -19.80 -10.92
N ARG A 74 -1.02 -19.75 -12.22
CA ARG A 74 -1.47 -18.55 -12.92
C ARG A 74 -2.99 -18.51 -12.93
N ILE A 75 -3.56 -17.40 -12.47
CA ILE A 75 -5.02 -17.21 -12.41
C ILE A 75 -5.35 -15.96 -13.21
N ILE A 76 -6.14 -16.08 -14.27
CA ILE A 76 -6.63 -14.93 -15.07
C ILE A 76 -8.02 -14.54 -14.56
N ASP A 77 -8.21 -13.29 -14.16
CA ASP A 77 -9.50 -12.83 -13.65
C ASP A 77 -10.58 -12.90 -14.73
N VAL A 78 -11.59 -13.73 -14.47
CA VAL A 78 -12.83 -13.75 -15.24
C VAL A 78 -13.97 -13.71 -14.23
N PRO A 79 -14.60 -12.54 -13.99
CA PRO A 79 -15.64 -12.40 -12.99
C PRO A 79 -16.80 -13.39 -13.19
N GLY A 80 -17.29 -13.95 -12.09
CA GLY A 80 -18.39 -14.93 -12.09
C GLY A 80 -18.01 -16.34 -12.54
N LYS A 81 -16.72 -16.61 -12.76
CA LYS A 81 -16.16 -17.93 -13.11
C LYS A 81 -15.21 -18.44 -12.02
N LEU A 82 -14.77 -19.69 -12.13
CA LEU A 82 -13.85 -20.29 -11.16
C LEU A 82 -12.60 -19.42 -10.89
N SER A 83 -11.92 -18.93 -11.92
CA SER A 83 -10.72 -18.10 -11.75
C SER A 83 -11.01 -16.82 -10.97
N GLY A 84 -12.10 -16.12 -11.28
CA GLY A 84 -12.52 -14.91 -10.57
C GLY A 84 -13.01 -15.19 -9.14
N ASP A 85 -13.65 -16.33 -8.90
CA ASP A 85 -14.07 -16.78 -7.57
C ASP A 85 -12.88 -17.12 -6.66
N ILE A 86 -11.80 -17.69 -7.22
CA ILE A 86 -10.57 -17.95 -6.47
C ILE A 86 -9.94 -16.63 -6.01
N LEU A 87 -9.84 -15.65 -6.91
CA LEU A 87 -9.28 -14.32 -6.62
C LEU A 87 -10.11 -13.53 -5.61
N ARG A 88 -11.40 -13.83 -5.48
CA ARG A 88 -12.35 -13.16 -4.56
C ARG A 88 -12.61 -13.93 -3.27
N PHE A 89 -11.87 -15.02 -3.02
CA PHE A 89 -12.05 -15.89 -1.85
C PHE A 89 -13.46 -16.48 -1.75
N HIS A 90 -14.03 -16.89 -2.88
CA HIS A 90 -15.27 -17.66 -2.91
C HIS A 90 -15.03 -19.15 -3.17
N ARG A 91 -13.87 -19.49 -3.74
CA ARG A 91 -13.44 -20.87 -4.03
C ARG A 91 -11.93 -21.04 -3.86
N ASP A 92 -11.50 -22.29 -3.73
CA ASP A 92 -10.09 -22.65 -3.79
C ASP A 92 -9.69 -23.14 -5.18
N ILE A 93 -8.38 -23.31 -5.39
CA ILE A 93 -7.89 -24.02 -6.57
C ILE A 93 -8.39 -25.47 -6.56
N PRO A 94 -8.73 -26.04 -7.72
CA PRO A 94 -9.38 -27.35 -7.80
C PRO A 94 -8.46 -28.53 -7.49
N ARG A 95 -7.14 -28.32 -7.55
CA ARG A 95 -6.13 -29.36 -7.32
C ARG A 95 -4.86 -28.72 -6.74
N TYR A 96 -4.27 -29.37 -5.75
CA TYR A 96 -2.98 -28.99 -5.18
C TYR A 96 -1.86 -29.85 -5.73
N GLU A 97 -0.65 -29.51 -5.32
CA GLU A 97 0.54 -30.32 -5.54
C GLU A 97 0.86 -30.51 -7.03
N CYS A 98 0.48 -29.50 -7.82
CA CYS A 98 0.74 -29.39 -9.25
C CYS A 98 0.77 -27.92 -9.66
N ASN A 99 1.33 -27.63 -10.84
CA ASN A 99 1.29 -26.29 -11.40
C ASN A 99 0.07 -26.11 -12.28
N LEU A 100 -0.63 -25.00 -12.17
CA LEU A 100 -1.91 -24.78 -12.85
C LEU A 100 -1.97 -23.45 -13.58
N GLU A 101 -2.71 -23.41 -14.68
CA GLU A 101 -3.31 -22.19 -15.17
C GLU A 101 -4.83 -22.30 -15.09
N VAL A 102 -5.47 -21.25 -14.56
CA VAL A 102 -6.93 -21.16 -14.41
C VAL A 102 -7.43 -19.92 -15.16
N ILE A 103 -8.20 -20.14 -16.23
CA ILE A 103 -8.82 -19.07 -17.03
C ILE A 103 -10.32 -19.34 -17.13
N GLY A 104 -11.13 -18.50 -16.49
CA GLY A 104 -12.56 -18.76 -16.36
C GLY A 104 -12.80 -20.07 -15.62
N ASP A 105 -13.48 -21.01 -16.26
CA ASP A 105 -13.74 -22.36 -15.72
C ASP A 105 -12.73 -23.41 -16.22
N VAL A 106 -11.79 -23.03 -17.08
CA VAL A 106 -10.80 -23.94 -17.67
C VAL A 106 -9.59 -24.02 -16.76
N VAL A 107 -9.19 -25.25 -16.44
CA VAL A 107 -8.04 -25.56 -15.59
C VAL A 107 -7.11 -26.47 -16.37
N ARG A 108 -5.84 -26.07 -16.52
CA ARG A 108 -4.82 -26.88 -17.18
C ARG A 108 -3.56 -26.99 -16.34
N GLU A 109 -2.90 -28.13 -16.41
CA GLU A 109 -1.57 -28.31 -15.85
C GLU A 109 -0.54 -27.61 -16.74
N ILE A 110 0.42 -26.93 -16.13
CA ILE A 110 1.45 -26.18 -16.84
C ILE A 110 2.85 -26.52 -16.29
N GLU A 111 3.88 -26.05 -16.97
CA GLU A 111 5.24 -26.11 -16.43
C GLU A 111 5.40 -25.15 -15.24
N PHE A 112 6.32 -25.47 -14.34
CA PHE A 112 6.66 -24.60 -13.23
C PHE A 112 7.35 -23.34 -13.76
N LYS A 113 6.80 -22.17 -13.44
CA LYS A 113 7.50 -20.89 -13.61
C LYS A 113 8.20 -20.56 -12.29
N SER A 114 9.52 -20.41 -12.30
CA SER A 114 10.23 -19.89 -11.12
C SER A 114 9.84 -18.44 -10.87
N MET A 115 9.76 -18.04 -9.61
CA MET A 115 9.70 -16.62 -9.28
C MET A 115 11.00 -15.97 -9.73
N ASP A 116 10.94 -14.88 -10.50
CA ASP A 116 12.16 -14.17 -10.89
C ASP A 116 12.93 -13.79 -9.64
N GLU A 117 14.23 -14.09 -9.61
CA GLU A 117 15.11 -13.57 -8.58
C GLU A 117 15.06 -12.05 -8.66
N VAL A 118 14.50 -11.42 -7.63
CA VAL A 118 14.58 -9.98 -7.51
C VAL A 118 16.05 -9.65 -7.35
N ASP A 119 16.64 -9.03 -8.38
CA ASP A 119 18.03 -8.63 -8.34
C ASP A 119 18.22 -7.61 -7.21
N HIS A 120 18.69 -8.10 -6.07
CA HIS A 120 19.03 -7.29 -4.91
C HIS A 120 20.31 -6.47 -5.13
N SER A 121 21.00 -6.62 -6.28
CA SER A 121 22.21 -5.89 -6.61
C SER A 121 21.96 -4.50 -7.19
N LEU A 122 20.71 -4.13 -7.49
CA LEU A 122 20.34 -2.77 -7.93
C LEU A 122 20.34 -1.72 -6.80
N ASP A 123 20.74 -2.09 -5.58
CA ASP A 123 21.05 -1.13 -4.52
C ASP A 123 22.42 -0.47 -4.85
N ASP A 124 22.45 0.51 -5.77
CA ASP A 124 23.67 1.25 -6.16
C ASP A 124 24.12 2.22 -5.03
N VAL A 125 24.59 1.66 -3.92
CA VAL A 125 25.23 2.38 -2.81
C VAL A 125 26.42 3.21 -3.31
N GLN A 126 27.02 2.80 -4.44
CA GLN A 126 28.15 3.47 -5.06
C GLN A 126 27.83 4.95 -5.40
N ASP A 127 26.61 5.26 -5.83
CA ASP A 127 26.18 6.61 -6.22
C ASP A 127 25.87 7.52 -5.02
N ALA A 128 25.71 6.95 -3.82
CA ALA A 128 25.36 7.69 -2.60
C ALA A 128 26.59 8.09 -1.76
N LYS A 129 27.78 7.55 -2.03
CA LYS A 129 28.96 7.69 -1.17
C LYS A 129 29.33 9.12 -0.86
N GLU A 130 29.37 10.00 -1.87
CA GLU A 130 29.72 11.41 -1.69
C GLU A 130 28.78 12.11 -0.70
N LEU A 131 27.46 11.97 -0.91
CA LEU A 131 26.45 12.55 -0.04
C LEU A 131 26.52 11.96 1.36
N LEU A 132 26.70 10.64 1.47
CA LEU A 132 26.84 9.95 2.74
C LEU A 132 28.03 10.49 3.53
N TYR A 133 29.20 10.63 2.92
CA TYR A 133 30.40 11.11 3.61
C TYR A 133 30.29 12.58 4.04
N ALA A 134 29.48 13.39 3.33
CA ALA A 134 29.16 14.76 3.71
C ALA A 134 28.20 14.87 4.92
N LEU A 135 27.51 13.79 5.30
CA LEU A 135 26.67 13.78 6.50
C LEU A 135 27.52 13.86 7.78
N PRO A 136 27.05 14.58 8.82
CA PRO A 136 27.73 14.61 10.10
C PRO A 136 27.74 13.22 10.75
N VAL A 137 28.83 12.91 11.47
CA VAL A 137 28.89 11.70 12.28
C VAL A 137 28.08 11.92 13.56
N VAL A 138 27.14 11.02 13.82
CA VAL A 138 26.26 11.03 14.99
C VAL A 138 26.63 9.84 15.87
N ALA A 139 26.83 10.08 17.16
CA ALA A 139 26.98 9.03 18.15
C ALA A 139 25.66 8.25 18.24
N TYR A 140 25.68 6.99 17.81
CA TYR A 140 24.49 6.16 17.81
C TYR A 140 24.07 5.81 19.24
N ASP A 141 22.77 5.90 19.50
CA ASP A 141 22.14 5.54 20.76
C ASP A 141 20.84 4.81 20.43
N LYS A 142 20.79 3.52 20.70
CA LYS A 142 19.67 2.65 20.33
C LYS A 142 18.33 3.03 20.97
N GLU A 143 18.36 3.76 22.08
CA GLU A 143 17.14 4.17 22.81
C GLU A 143 16.45 5.35 22.12
N ILE A 144 17.21 6.21 21.44
CA ILE A 144 16.71 7.43 20.80
C ILE A 144 16.96 7.49 19.28
N HIS A 145 17.69 6.54 18.72
CA HIS A 145 18.03 6.50 17.30
C HIS A 145 17.62 5.18 16.63
N PHE A 146 17.22 5.32 15.37
CA PHE A 146 17.09 4.23 14.41
C PHE A 146 18.21 4.34 13.36
N THR A 147 18.74 3.20 12.89
CA THR A 147 19.73 3.21 11.79
C THR A 147 19.42 2.20 10.71
N LYS A 148 19.70 2.59 9.47
CA LYS A 148 19.59 1.71 8.31
C LYS A 148 20.73 1.96 7.30
N PRO A 149 21.07 0.96 6.46
CA PRO A 149 22.05 1.18 5.40
C PRO A 149 21.58 2.26 4.42
N PRO A 150 22.50 3.08 3.87
CA PRO A 150 22.20 4.01 2.80
C PRO A 150 22.13 3.22 1.48
N ARG A 151 20.92 3.01 0.96
CA ARG A 151 20.75 2.21 -0.25
C ARG A 151 20.77 3.03 -1.53
N THR A 152 20.25 4.26 -1.50
CA THR A 152 20.13 5.08 -2.70
C THR A 152 20.58 6.51 -2.47
N ARG A 153 21.18 7.10 -3.51
CA ARG A 153 21.52 8.53 -3.53
C ARG A 153 20.27 9.39 -3.36
N ARG A 154 19.21 9.02 -4.10
CA ARG A 154 17.90 9.66 -4.08
C ARG A 154 17.35 9.80 -2.66
N GLU A 155 17.40 8.74 -1.86
CA GLU A 155 16.91 8.78 -0.47
C GLU A 155 17.59 9.90 0.32
N ILE A 156 18.92 9.97 0.26
CA ILE A 156 19.69 10.99 1.00
C ILE A 156 19.33 12.40 0.48
N GLU A 157 19.23 12.59 -0.84
CA GLU A 157 18.84 13.89 -1.42
C GLU A 157 17.46 14.36 -0.97
N VAL A 158 16.45 13.49 -1.02
CA VAL A 158 15.09 13.83 -0.61
C VAL A 158 15.04 14.12 0.89
N LEU A 159 15.68 13.29 1.71
CA LEU A 159 15.76 13.50 3.16
C LEU A 159 16.42 14.84 3.51
N LEU A 160 17.49 15.20 2.81
CA LEU A 160 18.18 16.49 3.01
C LEU A 160 17.30 17.68 2.60
N LYS A 161 16.61 17.59 1.45
CA LYS A 161 15.71 18.65 0.96
C LYS A 161 14.44 18.81 1.79
N CYS A 162 13.98 17.75 2.45
CA CYS A 162 12.78 17.74 3.28
C CYS A 162 13.06 17.97 4.78
N ARG A 163 14.29 18.36 5.15
CA ARG A 163 14.65 18.66 6.55
C ARG A 163 13.75 19.74 7.14
N GLY A 164 13.34 19.53 8.38
CA GLY A 164 12.47 20.44 9.13
C GLY A 164 10.98 20.17 8.95
N SER A 165 10.59 19.26 8.05
CA SER A 165 9.19 18.81 7.99
C SER A 165 8.79 18.06 9.26
N ALA A 166 7.61 18.40 9.80
CA ALA A 166 7.05 17.71 10.96
C ALA A 166 6.50 16.31 10.62
N HIS A 167 6.33 16.00 9.33
CA HIS A 167 5.65 14.80 8.84
C HIS A 167 6.54 13.88 7.99
N ILE A 168 7.85 14.13 7.95
CA ILE A 168 8.83 13.29 7.22
C ILE A 168 9.93 12.85 8.20
N ALA A 169 10.42 11.62 8.05
CA ALA A 169 11.53 11.09 8.84
C ALA A 169 12.77 12.00 8.71
N GLN A 170 13.35 12.42 9.83
CA GLN A 170 14.45 13.39 9.83
C GLN A 170 15.81 12.70 9.80
N LEU A 171 16.63 12.99 8.78
CA LEU A 171 18.00 12.48 8.69
C LEU A 171 18.96 13.31 9.55
N LEU A 172 19.38 12.74 10.67
CA LEU A 172 20.30 13.37 11.63
C LEU A 172 21.74 13.37 11.11
N GLY A 173 22.14 12.30 10.44
CA GLY A 173 23.50 12.14 9.92
C GLY A 173 23.81 10.67 9.64
N ARG A 174 25.05 10.27 9.93
CA ARG A 174 25.50 8.89 9.78
C ARG A 174 26.28 8.38 10.98
N THR A 175 26.40 7.07 11.12
CA THR A 175 27.33 6.42 12.04
C THR A 175 28.75 6.39 11.46
N GLU A 176 29.73 5.98 12.28
CA GLU A 176 31.12 5.78 11.84
C GLU A 176 31.24 4.71 10.73
N ASP A 177 30.46 3.64 10.83
CA ASP A 177 30.37 2.57 9.82
C ASP A 177 29.47 2.91 8.62
N GLY A 178 28.98 4.16 8.53
CA GLY A 178 28.30 4.67 7.34
C GLY A 178 26.82 4.32 7.23
N ARG A 179 26.12 4.02 8.33
CA ARG A 179 24.66 3.86 8.35
C ARG A 179 23.97 5.20 8.53
N LEU A 180 22.81 5.40 7.91
CA LEU A 180 21.99 6.59 8.11
C LEU A 180 21.37 6.57 9.52
N VAL A 181 21.35 7.72 10.20
CA VAL A 181 20.84 7.87 11.57
C VAL A 181 19.59 8.76 11.57
N PHE A 182 18.53 8.29 12.23
CA PHE A 182 17.24 8.97 12.37
C PHE A 182 16.84 9.02 13.84
N PRO A 183 15.97 9.96 14.26
CA PRO A 183 15.29 9.85 15.55
C PRO A 183 14.51 8.54 15.61
N ARG A 184 14.46 7.94 16.81
CA ARG A 184 13.53 6.87 17.10
C ARG A 184 12.17 7.50 17.37
N TYR A 185 11.19 7.16 16.54
CA TYR A 185 9.80 7.56 16.76
C TYR A 185 9.17 6.57 17.77
N PRO A 186 8.33 7.02 18.71
CA PRO A 186 7.75 6.15 19.73
C PRO A 186 6.96 4.98 19.12
N ASP A 187 7.41 3.77 19.42
CA ASP A 187 6.82 2.50 18.99
C ASP A 187 5.57 2.16 19.81
N GLU A 188 4.53 3.00 19.83
CA GLU A 188 3.29 2.61 20.55
C GLU A 188 2.70 1.31 19.98
N VAL A 189 2.99 1.00 18.70
CA VAL A 189 3.04 -0.34 18.13
C VAL A 189 3.93 -0.25 16.89
N ASP A 190 4.84 -1.19 16.63
CA ASP A 190 5.70 -1.28 15.42
C ASP A 190 4.90 -1.29 14.08
N ASN A 191 3.59 -1.10 14.12
CA ASN A 191 2.69 -1.17 12.99
C ASN A 191 1.58 -0.11 13.12
N PHE A 192 1.63 0.90 12.24
CA PHE A 192 0.61 1.95 12.16
C PHE A 192 -0.81 1.40 11.97
N MET A 193 -0.99 0.25 11.33
CA MET A 193 -2.31 -0.37 11.16
C MET A 193 -2.96 -0.74 12.50
N ILE A 194 -2.15 -1.13 13.49
CA ILE A 194 -2.68 -1.44 14.83
C ILE A 194 -3.12 -0.13 15.50
N THR A 195 -2.37 0.96 15.31
CA THR A 195 -2.78 2.28 15.77
C THR A 195 -4.06 2.76 15.08
N ALA A 196 -4.14 2.64 13.76
CA ALA A 196 -5.32 2.97 12.97
C ALA A 196 -6.54 2.16 13.44
N PHE A 197 -6.37 0.88 13.74
CA PHE A 197 -7.43 0.03 14.30
C PHE A 197 -7.88 0.49 15.70
N ARG A 198 -6.93 0.75 16.62
CA ARG A 198 -7.22 1.07 18.02
C ARG A 198 -7.75 2.48 18.25
N LYS A 199 -7.26 3.45 17.47
CA LYS A 199 -7.58 4.87 17.60
C LYS A 199 -8.47 5.35 16.46
N ARG A 200 -9.22 4.45 15.81
CA ARG A 200 -10.08 4.78 14.67
C ARG A 200 -11.16 5.77 15.07
N SER A 201 -11.18 6.90 14.39
CA SER A 201 -12.28 7.86 14.35
C SER A 201 -12.17 8.69 13.06
N ILE A 202 -13.27 9.28 12.62
CA ILE A 202 -13.29 10.20 11.48
C ILE A 202 -12.27 11.33 11.70
N ALA A 203 -12.23 11.90 12.92
CA ALA A 203 -11.31 12.97 13.28
C ALA A 203 -9.84 12.54 13.20
N ASN A 204 -9.48 11.37 13.72
CA ASN A 204 -8.09 10.88 13.68
C ASN A 204 -7.67 10.53 12.25
N ILE A 205 -8.53 9.88 11.47
CA ILE A 205 -8.26 9.58 10.06
C ILE A 205 -8.02 10.88 9.28
N LYS A 206 -8.86 11.90 9.47
CA LYS A 206 -8.68 13.22 8.89
C LYS A 206 -7.32 13.82 9.27
N GLN A 207 -6.98 13.84 10.55
CA GLN A 207 -5.70 14.37 11.04
C GLN A 207 -4.50 13.64 10.42
N TRP A 208 -4.53 12.31 10.38
CA TRP A 208 -3.47 11.50 9.77
C TRP A 208 -3.33 11.81 8.28
N MET A 209 -4.43 11.84 7.54
CA MET A 209 -4.39 12.13 6.10
C MET A 209 -3.89 13.55 5.80
N LEU A 210 -4.24 14.54 6.61
CA LEU A 210 -3.70 15.91 6.47
C LEU A 210 -2.18 15.93 6.69
N GLY A 211 -1.66 15.22 7.69
CA GLY A 211 -0.22 15.09 7.91
C GLY A 211 0.48 14.36 6.76
N ILE A 212 -0.12 13.29 6.22
CA ILE A 212 0.40 12.58 5.05
C ILE A 212 0.45 13.51 3.82
N ILE A 213 -0.61 14.30 3.57
CA ILE A 213 -0.66 15.25 2.46
C ILE A 213 0.40 16.34 2.61
N ASP A 214 0.64 16.84 3.83
CA ASP A 214 1.69 17.84 4.06
C ASP A 214 3.10 17.31 3.77
N ALA A 215 3.36 16.06 4.17
CA ALA A 215 4.60 15.37 3.81
C ALA A 215 4.75 15.20 2.30
N VAL A 216 3.72 14.69 1.61
CA VAL A 216 3.75 14.51 0.14
C VAL A 216 3.94 15.86 -0.56
N ARG A 217 3.28 16.92 -0.10
CA ARG A 217 3.45 18.29 -0.63
C ARG A 217 4.89 18.78 -0.46
N THR A 218 5.52 18.50 0.68
CA THR A 218 6.93 18.84 0.93
C THR A 218 7.85 18.13 -0.08
N ILE A 219 7.60 16.83 -0.31
CA ILE A 219 8.34 16.01 -1.29
C ILE A 219 8.16 16.53 -2.72
N HIS A 220 6.92 16.86 -3.12
CA HIS A 220 6.60 17.44 -4.43
C HIS A 220 7.29 18.79 -4.63
N THR A 221 7.30 19.65 -3.62
CA THR A 221 7.99 20.95 -3.65
C THR A 221 9.50 20.79 -3.81
N ALA A 222 10.08 19.72 -3.25
CA ALA A 222 11.49 19.37 -3.44
C ALA A 222 11.81 18.80 -4.84
N GLY A 223 10.79 18.58 -5.68
CA GLY A 223 10.92 18.06 -7.04
C GLY A 223 10.88 16.54 -7.15
N TYR A 224 10.34 15.83 -6.15
CA TYR A 224 10.27 14.37 -6.13
C TYR A 224 8.84 13.86 -5.90
N THR A 225 8.63 12.56 -6.08
CA THR A 225 7.41 11.82 -5.73
C THR A 225 7.66 10.87 -4.55
N TYR A 226 6.63 10.46 -3.82
CA TYR A 226 6.76 9.55 -2.67
C TYR A 226 6.75 8.07 -3.08
N ARG A 227 5.85 7.68 -4.00
CA ARG A 227 5.76 6.37 -4.68
C ARG A 227 5.43 5.14 -3.81
N ASP A 228 5.78 5.12 -2.52
CA ASP A 228 5.71 3.92 -1.67
C ASP A 228 4.65 4.04 -0.56
N PHE A 229 3.38 4.18 -0.95
CA PHE A 229 2.23 4.29 -0.06
C PHE A 229 1.88 2.96 0.62
N SER A 230 2.69 2.60 1.62
CA SER A 230 2.47 1.44 2.47
C SER A 230 2.31 1.86 3.93
N SER A 231 1.43 1.17 4.65
CA SER A 231 1.22 1.42 6.09
C SER A 231 2.45 1.08 6.95
N VAL A 232 3.38 0.27 6.45
CA VAL A 232 4.66 0.00 7.14
C VAL A 232 5.62 1.19 7.08
N ASN A 233 5.37 2.14 6.18
CA ASN A 233 6.16 3.36 6.03
C ASN A 233 5.57 4.56 6.79
N LEU A 234 4.48 4.35 7.54
CA LEU A 234 3.87 5.35 8.40
C LEU A 234 4.33 5.11 9.84
N LEU A 235 4.96 6.11 10.46
CA LEU A 235 5.44 6.06 11.84
C LEU A 235 4.69 7.09 12.69
N GLY A 236 4.55 6.81 13.99
CA GLY A 236 3.84 7.71 14.90
C GLY A 236 2.35 7.81 14.61
N ASN A 237 1.67 8.67 15.37
CA ASN A 237 0.23 8.92 15.24
C ASN A 237 -0.16 10.36 15.54
N ASP A 238 0.71 11.12 16.21
CA ASP A 238 0.61 12.57 16.36
C ASP A 238 2.00 13.18 16.68
N PRO A 239 2.69 13.77 15.69
CA PRO A 239 2.37 13.74 14.27
C PRO A 239 2.57 12.35 13.66
N ILE A 240 1.87 12.09 12.55
CA ILE A 240 2.22 10.99 11.64
C ILE A 240 3.45 11.36 10.80
N ILE A 241 4.33 10.40 10.57
CA ILE A 241 5.62 10.57 9.91
C ILE A 241 5.71 9.61 8.72
N LEU A 242 5.97 10.14 7.52
CA LEU A 242 6.32 9.36 6.35
C LEU A 242 7.80 8.98 6.41
N ALA A 243 8.05 7.68 6.27
CA ALA A 243 9.38 7.10 6.19
C ALA A 243 9.60 6.42 4.84
N ASN A 244 10.78 5.82 4.69
CA ASN A 244 11.22 5.06 3.52
C ASN A 244 11.18 5.86 2.19
N LEU A 245 12.13 6.78 2.01
CA LEU A 245 12.25 7.60 0.79
C LEU A 245 13.19 6.96 -0.25
N GLU A 246 13.48 5.67 -0.10
CA GLU A 246 14.30 4.87 -1.00
C GLU A 246 13.61 4.67 -2.36
N CYS A 247 12.31 4.34 -2.33
CA CYS A 247 11.41 4.20 -3.48
C CYS A 247 11.81 3.19 -4.58
N THR A 248 12.99 2.56 -4.53
CA THR A 248 13.53 1.59 -5.52
C THR A 248 12.70 0.34 -5.67
N ARG A 249 11.88 0.02 -4.67
CA ARG A 249 11.07 -1.22 -4.63
C ARG A 249 9.56 -0.95 -4.69
N ALA A 250 9.16 0.27 -5.04
CA ALA A 250 7.75 0.63 -5.15
C ALA A 250 7.00 -0.28 -6.15
N TYR A 251 7.68 -0.77 -7.19
CA TYR A 251 7.13 -1.72 -8.18
C TYR A 251 7.29 -3.20 -7.81
N GLN A 252 8.21 -3.54 -6.89
CA GLN A 252 8.66 -4.94 -6.66
C GLN A 252 7.90 -5.66 -5.55
N MET A 253 7.14 -4.94 -4.74
CA MET A 253 6.50 -5.51 -3.56
C MET A 253 5.07 -5.96 -3.86
N VAL A 254 4.49 -6.66 -2.89
CA VAL A 254 3.07 -7.01 -2.66
C VAL A 254 2.09 -5.81 -2.83
N TYR A 255 2.61 -4.64 -3.19
CA TYR A 255 2.02 -3.31 -3.32
C TYR A 255 1.67 -2.89 -4.75
N ILE A 256 1.82 -3.75 -5.77
CA ILE A 256 1.17 -3.54 -7.09
C ILE A 256 -0.32 -3.17 -6.93
N ARG A 257 -0.97 -3.66 -5.86
CA ARG A 257 -2.36 -3.33 -5.48
C ARG A 257 -2.64 -1.82 -5.33
N TRP A 258 -1.61 -1.01 -5.21
CA TRP A 258 -1.66 0.41 -4.87
C TRP A 258 -1.04 1.31 -5.95
N MET A 259 -0.53 0.69 -7.03
CA MET A 259 0.02 1.42 -8.16
C MET A 259 -1.09 2.03 -8.99
N ALA A 260 -0.85 3.26 -9.44
CA ALA A 260 -1.77 3.93 -10.33
C ALA A 260 -1.88 3.16 -11.67
N PRO A 261 -3.05 3.13 -12.32
CA PRO A 261 -3.28 2.34 -13.53
C PRO A 261 -2.27 2.59 -14.66
N GLU A 262 -1.80 3.83 -14.81
CA GLU A 262 -0.78 4.21 -15.80
C GLU A 262 0.59 3.58 -15.54
N LEU A 263 0.90 3.21 -14.30
CA LEU A 263 2.13 2.53 -13.93
C LEU A 263 1.98 1.00 -14.10
N LEU A 264 0.79 0.45 -13.86
CA LEU A 264 0.49 -0.97 -14.05
C LEU A 264 0.56 -1.42 -15.50
N ALA A 265 0.38 -0.48 -16.44
CA ALA A 265 0.54 -0.75 -17.88
C ALA A 265 2.01 -1.02 -18.28
N LYS A 266 2.96 -0.93 -17.34
CA LYS A 266 4.39 -1.12 -17.57
C LYS A 266 4.90 -2.30 -16.74
N ASP A 267 5.78 -3.12 -17.34
CA ASP A 267 6.42 -4.23 -16.63
C ASP A 267 7.30 -3.72 -15.48
N ILE A 268 8.13 -2.70 -15.75
CA ILE A 268 8.96 -2.01 -14.76
C ILE A 268 8.89 -0.50 -15.04
N PRO A 269 8.20 0.30 -14.21
CA PRO A 269 8.16 1.74 -14.39
C PRO A 269 9.52 2.39 -14.09
N ASP A 270 9.93 3.32 -14.96
CA ASP A 270 11.09 4.16 -14.76
C ASP A 270 10.79 5.31 -13.77
N ASP A 271 11.84 5.93 -13.25
CA ASP A 271 11.73 7.05 -12.32
C ASP A 271 10.89 8.23 -12.87
N SER A 272 10.93 8.44 -14.18
CA SER A 272 10.18 9.49 -14.90
C SER A 272 8.69 9.18 -15.04
N ASP A 273 8.27 7.93 -14.82
CA ASP A 273 6.87 7.53 -14.95
C ASP A 273 6.05 7.94 -13.73
N TYR A 274 6.71 8.06 -12.59
CA TYR A 274 6.07 8.49 -11.36
C TYR A 274 5.84 10.01 -11.37
N THR A 275 4.58 10.39 -11.45
CA THR A 275 4.14 11.79 -11.42
C THR A 275 3.51 12.15 -10.08
N THR A 276 3.29 13.44 -9.82
CA THR A 276 2.52 13.88 -8.66
C THR A 276 1.10 13.31 -8.66
N ALA A 277 0.50 13.08 -9.83
CA ALA A 277 -0.81 12.45 -9.97
C ALA A 277 -0.79 10.96 -9.59
N SER A 278 0.33 10.25 -9.79
CA SER A 278 0.49 8.88 -9.31
C SER A 278 0.56 8.81 -7.78
N ASP A 279 1.16 9.81 -7.12
CA ASP A 279 1.12 9.92 -5.66
C ASP A 279 -0.30 10.21 -5.14
N VAL A 280 -1.10 11.00 -5.87
CA VAL A 280 -2.51 11.24 -5.52
C VAL A 280 -3.33 9.96 -5.54
N TYR A 281 -3.08 9.07 -6.51
CA TYR A 281 -3.69 7.73 -6.50
C TYR A 281 -3.30 6.93 -5.26
N GLY A 282 -2.01 6.96 -4.91
CA GLY A 282 -1.48 6.36 -3.69
C GLY A 282 -2.11 6.92 -2.41
N LEU A 283 -2.43 8.22 -2.37
CA LEU A 283 -3.15 8.87 -1.26
C LEU A 283 -4.57 8.32 -1.08
N GLY A 284 -5.33 8.10 -2.15
CA GLY A 284 -6.64 7.46 -2.06
C GLY A 284 -6.53 6.03 -1.53
N THR A 285 -5.55 5.31 -2.03
CA THR A 285 -5.26 3.94 -1.60
C THR A 285 -4.90 3.85 -0.11
N ILE A 286 -3.98 4.68 0.38
CA ILE A 286 -3.60 4.65 1.80
C ILE A 286 -4.76 5.10 2.68
N LEU A 287 -5.58 6.07 2.25
CA LEU A 287 -6.81 6.46 2.94
C LEU A 287 -7.72 5.25 3.17
N LYS A 288 -7.96 4.46 2.13
CA LYS A 288 -8.76 3.23 2.23
C LYS A 288 -8.19 2.24 3.23
N LEU A 289 -6.88 2.00 3.18
CA LEU A 289 -6.17 1.14 4.13
C LEU A 289 -6.37 1.62 5.57
N ILE A 290 -6.21 2.92 5.81
CA ILE A 290 -6.32 3.53 7.14
C ILE A 290 -7.75 3.43 7.67
N CYS A 291 -8.75 3.82 6.88
CA CYS A 291 -10.16 3.77 7.28
C CYS A 291 -10.56 2.38 7.74
N HIS A 292 -10.21 1.38 6.93
CA HIS A 292 -10.60 0.02 7.24
C HIS A 292 -9.64 -0.68 8.19
N ALA A 293 -8.44 -0.16 8.44
CA ALA A 293 -7.39 -0.84 9.20
C ALA A 293 -7.18 -2.32 8.80
N ASN A 294 -7.29 -2.61 7.50
CA ASN A 294 -7.14 -3.95 6.93
C ASN A 294 -6.35 -3.84 5.61
N ASN A 295 -5.80 -4.95 5.11
CA ASN A 295 -5.09 -5.03 3.85
C ASN A 295 -5.53 -6.34 3.16
N PRO A 296 -6.57 -6.30 2.32
CA PRO A 296 -7.05 -7.49 1.62
C PRO A 296 -5.90 -8.16 0.87
N ARG A 297 -5.84 -9.50 0.96
CA ARG A 297 -4.79 -10.28 0.29
C ARG A 297 -4.89 -10.22 -1.24
N SER A 298 -6.07 -9.89 -1.76
CA SER A 298 -6.38 -9.81 -3.19
C SER A 298 -7.02 -8.46 -3.52
N PRO A 299 -6.59 -7.78 -4.59
CA PRO A 299 -7.21 -6.54 -5.06
C PRO A 299 -8.59 -6.76 -5.69
N TYR A 300 -8.96 -8.02 -6.00
CA TYR A 300 -10.23 -8.35 -6.64
C TYR A 300 -11.40 -8.45 -5.66
N VAL A 301 -11.11 -8.51 -4.35
CA VAL A 301 -12.14 -8.51 -3.31
C VAL A 301 -12.85 -7.16 -3.31
N ASN A 302 -14.17 -7.20 -3.44
CA ASN A 302 -14.97 -5.99 -3.33
C ASN A 302 -14.86 -5.44 -1.91
N TRP A 303 -14.32 -4.23 -1.81
CA TRP A 303 -14.07 -3.57 -0.55
C TRP A 303 -14.34 -2.08 -0.77
N PRO A 304 -15.60 -1.65 -0.70
CA PRO A 304 -15.94 -0.27 -1.02
C PRO A 304 -15.39 0.70 0.04
N MET A 305 -15.24 1.95 -0.36
CA MET A 305 -14.98 3.02 0.59
C MET A 305 -16.28 3.42 1.30
N ILE A 306 -16.17 3.91 2.52
CA ILE A 306 -17.32 4.30 3.36
C ILE A 306 -17.32 5.83 3.51
N PRO A 307 -18.49 6.49 3.47
CA PRO A 307 -18.57 7.89 3.84
C PRO A 307 -18.04 8.14 5.26
N PRO A 308 -17.47 9.32 5.54
CA PRO A 308 -17.41 10.50 4.67
C PRO A 308 -16.23 10.51 3.67
N PHE A 309 -15.42 9.45 3.64
CA PHE A 309 -14.16 9.41 2.87
C PHE A 309 -14.30 8.86 1.45
N ASP A 310 -15.48 8.35 1.09
CA ASP A 310 -15.81 7.78 -0.22
C ASP A 310 -15.49 8.74 -1.38
N GLN A 311 -15.92 10.00 -1.27
CA GLN A 311 -15.66 10.99 -2.32
C GLN A 311 -14.19 11.30 -2.53
N ILE A 312 -13.41 11.31 -1.45
CA ILE A 312 -11.98 11.59 -1.51
C ILE A 312 -11.27 10.42 -2.18
N TYR A 313 -11.62 9.19 -1.77
CA TYR A 313 -11.12 7.98 -2.40
C TYR A 313 -11.42 7.98 -3.90
N ASP A 314 -12.68 8.16 -4.30
CA ASP A 314 -13.10 8.13 -5.70
C ASP A 314 -12.40 9.20 -6.54
N ALA A 315 -12.20 10.41 -5.99
CA ALA A 315 -11.47 11.47 -6.67
C ALA A 315 -9.98 11.13 -6.84
N CYS A 316 -9.34 10.58 -5.82
CA CYS A 316 -7.94 10.16 -5.88
C CYS A 316 -7.72 8.99 -6.85
N THR A 317 -8.63 8.03 -6.90
CA THR A 317 -8.45 6.77 -7.64
C THR A 317 -9.04 6.78 -9.05
N ARG A 318 -9.26 7.96 -9.64
CA ARG A 318 -9.66 8.07 -11.06
C ARG A 318 -8.62 7.46 -11.97
N THR A 319 -9.09 6.75 -13.00
CA THR A 319 -8.22 6.08 -13.97
C THR A 319 -7.33 7.07 -14.71
N ASP A 320 -7.92 8.16 -15.21
CA ASP A 320 -7.15 9.22 -15.88
C ASP A 320 -6.40 10.07 -14.82
N PRO A 321 -5.06 10.12 -14.86
CA PRO A 321 -4.29 10.95 -13.94
C PRO A 321 -4.61 12.44 -14.04
N ALA A 322 -5.09 12.94 -15.19
CA ALA A 322 -5.45 14.35 -15.36
C ALA A 322 -6.74 14.74 -14.63
N GLU A 323 -7.59 13.76 -14.29
CA GLU A 323 -8.82 14.00 -13.55
C GLU A 323 -8.64 13.96 -12.03
N ARG A 324 -7.46 13.55 -11.55
CA ARG A 324 -7.17 13.46 -10.12
C ARG A 324 -6.95 14.87 -9.53
N PRO A 325 -7.41 15.13 -8.30
CA PRO A 325 -7.30 16.44 -7.69
C PRO A 325 -5.87 16.81 -7.34
N LEU A 326 -5.62 18.12 -7.22
CA LEU A 326 -4.40 18.65 -6.62
C LEU A 326 -4.40 18.44 -5.10
N LEU A 327 -3.21 18.41 -4.48
CA LEU A 327 -3.09 18.25 -3.02
C LEU A 327 -3.84 19.33 -2.22
N ALA A 328 -3.93 20.56 -2.74
CA ALA A 328 -4.69 21.65 -2.11
C ALA A 328 -6.20 21.39 -2.13
N GLU A 329 -6.72 20.80 -3.22
CA GLU A 329 -8.13 20.43 -3.33
C GLU A 329 -8.45 19.26 -2.38
N LEU A 330 -7.56 18.27 -2.30
CA LEU A 330 -7.68 17.17 -1.33
C LEU A 330 -7.68 17.64 0.12
N THR A 331 -6.83 18.62 0.44
CA THR A 331 -6.81 19.25 1.77
C THR A 331 -8.17 19.87 2.08
N ALA A 332 -8.72 20.64 1.13
CA ALA A 332 -10.03 21.27 1.30
C ALA A 332 -11.17 20.24 1.43
N MET A 333 -11.11 19.12 0.69
CA MET A 333 -12.10 18.03 0.82
C MET A 333 -12.04 17.39 2.22
N LEU A 334 -10.83 17.10 2.75
CA LEU A 334 -10.67 16.57 4.10
C LEU A 334 -11.11 17.57 5.17
N GLU A 335 -10.87 18.87 4.97
CA GLU A 335 -11.28 19.91 5.91
C GLU A 335 -12.81 20.04 6.04
N GLN A 336 -13.56 19.68 5.00
CA GLN A 336 -15.03 19.69 4.97
C GLN A 336 -15.68 18.48 5.66
N ILE A 337 -14.92 17.41 5.90
CA ILE A 337 -15.33 16.27 6.74
C ILE A 337 -15.27 16.70 8.21
#